data_AF-A0A7C0ZQB0-F1
#
_entry.id   AF-A0A7C0ZQB0-F1
#
_cell.length_a   1.000
_cell.length_b   1.000
_cell.length_c   1.000
_cell.angle_alpha   90.00
_cell.angle_beta   90.00
_cell.angle_gamma   90.00
#
_symmetry.space_group_name_H-M   'P 1'
#
loop_
_entity.id
_entity.type
_entity.pdbx_description
1 polymer ?
#
loop_
_entity_poly.entity_id
_entity_poly.type
_entity_poly.pdbx_seq_one_letter_code
_entity_poly.pdbx_strand_id
1 'polypeptide(L)' 'IILTVTEGSVKKYLDTSTRVAAEYEVSEYTRQRIELIGLEIKSLFESDKSRQMGLFEFM' A
#
# COMPACT_ATOMS: atom_id res chain seq x y z
N ILE A 1 -2.22 9.77 21.57
CA ILE A 1 -1.36 10.01 20.39
C ILE A 1 -2.27 10.29 19.22
N ILE A 2 -2.13 11.42 18.52
CA ILE A 2 -2.92 11.76 17.33
C ILE A 2 -2.11 11.31 16.11
N LEU A 3 -2.75 10.65 15.15
CA LEU A 3 -2.12 10.26 13.88
C LEU A 3 -1.95 11.53 13.03
N THR A 4 -0.72 11.98 12.83
CA THR A 4 -0.41 13.20 12.06
C THR A 4 -0.33 12.94 10.56
N VAL A 5 -0.26 11.68 10.14
CA VAL A 5 -0.24 11.24 8.75
C VAL A 5 -1.28 10.15 8.56
N THR A 6 -2.20 10.33 7.61
CA THR A 6 -3.25 9.34 7.33
C THR A 6 -2.84 8.37 6.24
N GLU A 7 -3.28 7.12 6.35
CA GLU A 7 -3.11 6.09 5.31
C GLU A 7 -3.58 6.57 3.93
N GLY A 8 -4.74 7.23 3.88
CA GLY A 8 -5.29 7.77 2.63
C GLY A 8 -4.37 8.80 1.96
N SER A 9 -3.67 9.62 2.75
CA SER A 9 -2.70 10.58 2.20
C SER A 9 -1.49 9.88 1.57
N VAL A 10 -1.04 8.78 2.18
CA VAL A 10 0.08 7.98 1.67
C VAL A 10 -0.32 7.24 0.39
N LYS A 11 -1.46 6.53 0.40
CA LYS A 11 -1.95 5.78 -0.78
C LYS A 11 -2.14 6.67 -2.01
N LYS A 12 -2.67 7.88 -1.83
CA LYS A 12 -2.89 8.84 -2.93
C LYS A 12 -1.61 9.12 -3.75
N TYR A 13 -0.48 9.31 -3.08
CA TYR A 13 0.78 9.60 -3.76
C TYR A 13 1.44 8.35 -4.32
N LEU A 14 1.23 7.18 -3.70
CA LEU A 14 1.67 5.90 -4.25
C LEU A 14 0.98 5.63 -5.60
N ASP A 15 -0.35 5.75 -5.67
CA ASP A 15 -1.13 5.54 -6.91
C ASP A 15 -0.70 6.49 -8.03
N THR A 16 -0.44 7.76 -7.66
CA THR A 16 0.05 8.76 -8.61
C THR A 16 1.44 8.42 -9.11
N SER A 17 2.35 7.98 -8.22
CA SER A 17 3.71 7.61 -8.59
C SER A 17 3.74 6.38 -9.49
N THR A 18 2.92 5.37 -9.21
CA THR A 18 2.80 4.16 -10.06
C THR A 18 2.30 4.50 -11.46
N ARG A 19 1.29 5.37 -11.57
CA ARG A 19 0.76 5.82 -12.86
C ARG A 19 1.81 6.60 -13.67
N VAL A 20 2.52 7.53 -13.04
CA VAL A 20 3.61 8.27 -13.69
C VAL A 20 4.71 7.31 -14.14
N ALA A 21 5.05 6.31 -13.33
CA ALA A 21 6.05 5.31 -13.68
C ALA A 21 5.64 4.39 -14.84
N ALA A 22 4.33 4.22 -15.07
CA ALA A 22 3.80 3.45 -16.18
C ALA A 22 3.66 4.28 -17.48
N GLU A 23 3.31 5.56 -17.35
CA GLU A 23 3.07 6.46 -18.47
C GLU A 23 4.37 7.03 -19.07
N TYR A 24 5.42 7.16 -18.25
CA TYR A 24 6.70 7.73 -18.66
C TYR A 24 7.82 6.69 -18.63
N GLU A 25 8.85 6.93 -19.43
CA GLU A 25 10.04 6.07 -19.52
C GLU A 25 10.99 6.28 -18.33
N VAL A 26 10.53 5.92 -17.13
CA VAL A 26 11.37 5.84 -15.93
C VAL A 26 12.20 4.56 -15.93
N SER A 27 13.36 4.62 -15.26
CA SER A 27 14.26 3.47 -15.16
C SER A 27 13.58 2.26 -14.53
N GLU A 28 13.96 1.06 -14.96
CA GLU A 28 13.46 -0.19 -14.39
C GLU A 28 13.67 -0.29 -12.88
N TYR A 29 14.83 0.19 -12.40
CA TYR A 29 15.10 0.27 -10.96
C TYR A 29 14.08 1.15 -10.23
N THR A 30 13.70 2.29 -10.81
CA THR A 30 12.68 3.18 -10.24
C THR A 30 11.31 2.51 -10.20
N ARG A 31 10.92 1.78 -11.25
CA ARG A 31 9.63 1.05 -11.27
C ARG A 31 9.57 -0.01 -10.17
N GLN A 32 10.60 -0.86 -10.10
CA GLN A 32 10.70 -1.91 -9.08
C GLN A 32 10.69 -1.32 -7.67
N ARG A 33 11.34 -0.17 -7.47
CA ARG A 33 11.37 0.50 -6.16
C ARG A 33 10.00 1.04 -5.76
N ILE A 34 9.23 1.59 -6.69
CA ILE A 34 7.85 2.04 -6.43
C ILE A 34 6.97 0.85 -6.05
N GLU A 35 7.14 -0.29 -6.72
CA GLU A 35 6.42 -1.53 -6.41
C GLU A 35 6.75 -2.04 -5.00
N LEU A 36 8.04 -2.13 -4.65
CA LEU A 36 8.48 -2.54 -3.31
C LEU A 36 7.92 -1.63 -2.21
N ILE A 37 7.98 -0.31 -2.40
CA ILE A 37 7.40 0.66 -1.45
C ILE A 37 5.89 0.44 -1.32
N GLY A 38 5.20 0.11 -2.42
CA GLY A 38 3.78 -0.22 -2.37
C GLY A 38 3.46 -1.45 -1.53
N LEU A 39 4.28 -2.50 -1.63
CA LEU A 39 4.15 -3.71 -0.80
C LEU A 39 4.43 -3.40 0.69
N GLU A 40 5.45 -2.60 0.98
CA GLU A 40 5.77 -2.18 2.35
C GLU A 40 4.63 -1.35 2.97
N ILE A 41 4.10 -0.38 2.22
CA ILE A 41 2.95 0.44 2.64
C ILE A 41 1.75 -0.46 2.91
N LYS A 42 1.45 -1.40 2.02
CA LYS A 42 0.33 -2.33 2.20
C LYS A 42 0.50 -3.13 3.49
N SER A 43 1.67 -3.74 3.68
CA SER A 43 2.00 -4.52 4.88
C SER A 43 1.88 -3.69 6.17
N LEU A 44 2.35 -2.44 6.15
CA LEU A 44 2.30 -1.54 7.31
C LEU A 44 0.88 -1.16 7.74
N PHE A 45 -0.07 -1.12 6.79
CA PHE A 45 -1.48 -0.84 7.05
C PHE A 45 -2.36 -2.09 7.12
N GLU A 46 -1.82 -3.27 6.79
CA GLU A 46 -2.50 -4.55 6.96
C GLU A 46 -2.53 -4.88 8.46
N SER A 47 -3.72 -4.95 9.03
CA SER A 47 -3.87 -5.19 10.47
C SER A 47 -3.80 -6.69 10.77
N ASP A 48 -2.87 -7.10 11.65
CA ASP A 48 -2.85 -8.43 12.27
C ASP A 48 -4.03 -8.69 13.23
N LYS A 49 -4.88 -7.67 13.48
CA LYS A 49 -6.13 -7.92 14.19
C LYS A 49 -6.99 -8.75 13.27
N SER A 50 -7.15 -10.03 13.61
CA SER A 50 -8.10 -10.93 12.98
C SER A 50 -9.38 -10.15 12.69
N ARG A 51 -9.71 -10.01 11.39
CA ARG A 51 -11.09 -9.69 11.04
C ARG A 51 -11.94 -10.69 11.82
N GLN A 52 -12.99 -10.22 12.48
CA GLN A 52 -13.92 -11.09 13.17
C GLN A 52 -14.42 -12.12 12.15
N MET A 53 -13.81 -13.30 12.15
CA MET A 53 -14.19 -14.38 11.26
C MET A 53 -15.56 -14.85 11.73
N GLY A 54 -16.51 -14.93 10.81
CA GLY A 54 -17.81 -15.51 11.13
C GLY A 54 -17.62 -16.95 11.58
N LEU A 55 -18.46 -17.46 12.49
CA LEU A 55 -18.41 -18.87 12.91
C LEU A 55 -18.42 -19.85 11.70
N PHE A 56 -18.96 -19.42 10.56
CA PHE A 56 -18.99 -20.19 9.32
C PHE A 56 -17.61 -20.39 8.68
N GLU A 57 -16.66 -19.46 8.85
CA GLU A 57 -15.29 -19.62 8.33
C GLU A 57 -14.47 -20.65 9.14
N PHE A 58 -15.01 -21.11 10.28
CA PHE A 58 -14.42 -22.15 11.12
C PHE A 58 -15.01 -23.56 10.88
N MET A 59 -16.08 -23.69 10.09
CA MET A 59 -16.73 -24.99 9.79
C MET A 59 -16.25 -25.59 8.47
#